data_AF-A0A920V320-F1
#
_entry.id   AF-A0A920V320-F1
#
_cell.length_a   1.000
_cell.length_b   1.000
_cell.length_c   1.000
_cell.angle_alpha   90.00
_cell.angle_beta   90.00
_cell.angle_gamma   90.00
#
_symmetry.space_group_name_H-M   'P 1'
#
loop_
_entity.id
_entity.type
_entity.pdbx_description
1 polymer ?
#
loop_
_entity_poly.entity_id
_entity_poly.type
_entity_poly.pdbx_seq_one_letter_code
_entity_poly.pdbx_strand_id
1 'polypeptide(L)'
;MRFDENGRMWVVEMGDYPNGPAAGERPLSRVRWLEDTDGDGRYETSRVFADGLLFATGIQPWAGGILVTAAGELLYLADTDGDGVADVRQTWYAGFKQENPQLRANHPTFALDNRIYVANGLRGGVVAAKRKEWAGKSKPVAISGRDFRFNPLTGVCEAVNGNGQFGLTFDDLGRRFVCSNRNPCRHVVLSGDYLSPKSSPGRSRSDARRCDCRGRLEDISDLEDLGDIKPAQRGNSPAACGVTVYRGALLGEGIQGNVFTCDPTGNLVHREVVSPSGATLVGKPGRHKIEFLASRDEWFRPVNLEVGPGGALYVVDMYRAVVEHPQWVPI
;
A
#
# COMPACT_ATOMS: atom_id res chain seq x y z
N MET A 1 0.46 1.02 7.26
CA MET A 1 0.50 0.43 8.61
C MET A 1 0.45 -1.08 8.52
N ARG A 2 0.85 -1.80 9.57
CA ARG A 2 0.73 -3.25 9.75
C ARG A 2 0.67 -3.60 11.24
N PHE A 3 0.21 -4.80 11.55
CA PHE A 3 0.24 -5.35 12.91
C PHE A 3 1.31 -6.44 13.02
N ASP A 4 1.98 -6.51 14.16
CA ASP A 4 2.89 -7.61 14.47
C ASP A 4 2.19 -8.73 15.27
N GLU A 5 2.94 -9.79 15.58
CA GLU A 5 2.48 -10.94 16.33
C GLU A 5 2.05 -10.64 17.78
N ASN A 6 2.45 -9.48 18.32
CA ASN A 6 2.12 -9.03 19.67
C ASN A 6 0.92 -8.06 19.67
N GLY A 7 0.33 -7.79 18.49
CA GLY A 7 -0.78 -6.85 18.34
C GLY A 7 -0.36 -5.38 18.28
N ARG A 8 0.95 -5.07 18.23
CA ARG A 8 1.41 -3.68 18.08
C ARG A 8 1.11 -3.19 16.69
N MET A 9 0.66 -1.94 16.58
CA MET A 9 0.46 -1.29 15.31
C MET A 9 1.73 -0.57 14.87
N TRP A 10 2.23 -0.89 13.69
CA TRP A 10 3.40 -0.29 13.06
C TRP A 10 2.98 0.67 11.95
N VAL A 11 3.43 1.92 12.04
CA VAL A 11 3.05 3.00 11.13
C VAL A 11 4.27 3.68 10.55
N VAL A 12 4.26 3.87 9.22
CA VAL A 12 5.24 4.69 8.51
C VAL A 12 4.69 6.10 8.38
N GLU A 13 5.49 7.08 8.77
CA GLU A 13 5.22 8.50 8.57
C GLU A 13 6.19 9.04 7.51
N MET A 14 5.68 9.40 6.34
CA MET A 14 6.47 9.90 5.22
C MET A 14 6.63 11.43 5.29
N GLY A 15 7.37 11.91 6.29
CA GLY A 15 7.57 13.34 6.55
C GLY A 15 8.24 14.12 5.41
N ASP A 16 8.91 13.41 4.49
CA ASP A 16 9.63 13.99 3.36
C ASP A 16 8.75 14.26 2.12
N TYR A 17 7.48 13.87 2.13
CA TYR A 17 6.63 14.01 0.95
C TYR A 17 6.11 15.46 0.78
N PRO A 18 6.14 16.04 -0.44
CA PRO A 18 6.57 15.45 -1.70
C PRO A 18 8.00 15.78 -2.13
N ASN A 19 8.62 16.81 -1.54
CA ASN A 19 9.84 17.43 -2.08
C ASN A 19 11.14 16.74 -1.64
N GLY A 20 11.10 15.98 -0.55
CA GLY A 20 12.30 15.51 0.13
C GLY A 20 12.86 16.55 1.10
N PRO A 21 13.86 16.16 1.91
CA PRO A 21 14.65 17.11 2.69
C PRO A 21 15.45 18.02 1.75
N ALA A 22 15.81 19.23 2.21
CA ALA A 22 16.71 20.07 1.44
C ALA A 22 18.09 19.41 1.28
N ALA A 23 18.88 19.86 0.31
CA ALA A 23 20.20 19.30 0.06
C ALA A 23 21.08 19.40 1.32
N GLY A 24 21.52 18.25 1.84
CA GLY A 24 22.33 18.15 3.06
C GLY A 24 21.53 18.08 4.36
N GLU A 25 20.21 18.22 4.33
CA GLU A 25 19.36 18.04 5.51
C GLU A 25 19.04 16.56 5.78
N ARG A 26 18.69 16.28 7.04
CA ARG A 26 18.35 14.92 7.48
C ARG A 26 16.98 14.50 6.92
N PRO A 27 16.84 13.27 6.40
CA PRO A 27 15.54 12.72 6.04
C PRO A 27 14.56 12.72 7.22
N LEU A 28 13.30 13.01 6.94
CA LEU A 28 12.23 13.25 7.92
C LEU A 28 11.29 12.06 8.09
N SER A 29 11.33 11.06 7.20
CA SER A 29 10.47 9.89 7.34
C SER A 29 10.90 9.03 8.54
N ARG A 30 9.91 8.44 9.21
CA ARG A 30 10.10 7.64 10.43
C ARG A 30 9.10 6.49 10.50
N VAL A 31 9.39 5.54 11.37
CA VAL A 31 8.50 4.46 11.76
C VAL A 31 8.17 4.62 13.23
N ARG A 32 6.89 4.48 13.55
CA ARG A 32 6.42 4.39 14.92
C ARG A 32 5.77 3.03 15.15
N TRP A 33 5.81 2.57 16.37
CA TRP A 33 4.94 1.50 16.84
C TRP A 33 4.05 2.03 17.96
N LEU A 34 2.83 1.51 17.98
CA LEU A 34 1.80 1.87 18.93
C LEU A 34 1.30 0.62 19.64
N GLU A 35 1.05 0.76 20.94
CA GLU A 35 0.44 -0.28 21.79
C GLU A 35 -0.89 0.22 22.35
N ASP A 36 -1.89 -0.65 22.23
CA ASP A 36 -3.16 -0.60 22.94
C ASP A 36 -3.03 -1.61 24.08
N THR A 37 -2.99 -1.10 25.30
CA THR A 37 -2.64 -1.90 26.49
C THR A 37 -3.85 -2.48 27.21
N ASP A 38 -5.04 -1.92 26.98
CA ASP A 38 -6.29 -2.36 27.59
C ASP A 38 -7.28 -3.01 26.60
N GLY A 39 -6.96 -2.97 25.31
CA GLY A 39 -7.71 -3.60 24.24
C GLY A 39 -8.99 -2.84 23.85
N ASP A 40 -9.11 -1.56 24.21
CA ASP A 40 -10.30 -0.75 23.90
C ASP A 40 -10.30 -0.18 22.46
N GLY A 41 -9.21 -0.40 21.71
CA GLY A 41 -9.00 0.09 20.35
C GLY A 41 -8.43 1.51 20.27
N ARG A 42 -8.12 2.14 21.41
CA ARG A 42 -7.33 3.36 21.53
C ARG A 42 -5.91 2.95 21.90
N TYR A 43 -4.96 3.73 21.40
CA TYR A 43 -3.54 3.43 21.56
C TYR A 43 -2.93 4.42 22.54
N GLU A 44 -2.56 3.95 23.73
CA GLU A 44 -2.00 4.80 24.80
C GLU A 44 -0.55 5.17 24.52
N THR A 45 0.18 4.27 23.84
CA THR A 45 1.61 4.43 23.62
C THR A 45 1.90 4.64 22.14
N SER A 46 2.80 5.59 21.85
CA SER A 46 3.33 5.80 20.51
C SER A 46 4.82 6.13 20.57
N ARG A 47 5.67 5.21 20.12
CA ARG A 47 7.13 5.34 20.19
C ARG A 47 7.74 5.40 18.80
N VAL A 48 8.81 6.19 18.65
CA VAL A 48 9.60 6.20 17.42
C VAL A 48 10.53 5.01 17.46
N PHE A 49 10.35 4.09 16.52
CA PHE A 49 11.23 2.93 16.36
C PHE A 49 12.48 3.28 15.58
N ALA A 50 12.30 4.00 14.47
CA ALA A 50 13.38 4.36 13.57
C ALA A 50 13.05 5.69 12.89
N ASP A 51 14.03 6.55 12.74
CA ASP A 51 13.92 7.84 12.06
C ASP A 51 15.05 7.99 11.02
N GLY A 52 15.14 9.15 10.36
CA GLY A 52 16.17 9.37 9.34
C GLY A 52 16.02 8.43 8.15
N LEU A 53 14.79 8.07 7.80
CA LEU A 53 14.46 7.30 6.60
C LEU A 53 14.09 8.28 5.49
N LEU A 54 14.50 7.99 4.27
CA LEU A 54 14.20 8.84 3.12
C LEU A 54 13.02 8.27 2.34
N PHE A 55 11.93 9.05 2.23
CA PHE A 55 10.72 8.66 1.49
C PHE A 55 10.25 7.24 1.83
N ALA A 56 10.02 6.95 3.11
CA ALA A 56 9.50 5.65 3.54
C ALA A 56 8.03 5.50 3.12
N THR A 57 7.66 4.35 2.54
CA THR A 57 6.36 4.17 1.84
C THR A 57 5.60 2.91 2.21
N GLY A 58 6.20 2.00 2.97
CA GLY A 58 5.61 0.70 3.27
C GLY A 58 6.33 0.00 4.40
N ILE A 59 5.61 -0.86 5.11
CA ILE A 59 6.10 -1.57 6.30
C ILE A 59 5.52 -2.98 6.37
N GLN A 60 6.30 -3.93 6.86
CA GLN A 60 5.89 -5.31 7.12
C GLN A 60 6.69 -5.88 8.29
N PRO A 61 6.06 -6.16 9.44
CA PRO A 61 6.69 -6.93 10.51
C PRO A 61 7.22 -8.27 9.99
N TRP A 62 8.43 -8.62 10.43
CA TRP A 62 9.13 -9.82 10.02
C TRP A 62 10.22 -10.18 11.02
N ALA A 63 10.19 -11.42 11.54
CA ALA A 63 11.26 -12.04 12.32
C ALA A 63 11.79 -11.17 13.49
N GLY A 64 10.88 -10.59 14.29
CA GLY A 64 11.25 -9.72 15.43
C GLY A 64 11.70 -8.31 15.04
N GLY A 65 11.65 -7.97 13.75
CA GLY A 65 11.88 -6.61 13.25
C GLY A 65 10.84 -6.22 12.22
N ILE A 66 11.20 -5.29 11.34
CA ILE A 66 10.34 -4.78 10.27
C ILE A 66 11.10 -4.66 8.96
N LEU A 67 10.38 -4.89 7.87
CA LEU A 67 10.79 -4.55 6.51
C LEU A 67 10.19 -3.20 6.14
N VAL A 68 10.99 -2.29 5.60
CA VAL A 68 10.57 -0.94 5.21
C VAL A 68 11.00 -0.66 3.77
N THR A 69 10.07 -0.27 2.91
CA THR A 69 10.42 0.28 1.59
C THR A 69 10.74 1.77 1.75
N ALA A 70 11.94 2.18 1.35
CA ALA A 70 12.42 3.56 1.46
C ALA A 70 13.38 3.89 0.32
N ALA A 71 13.20 5.03 -0.35
CA ALA A 71 14.08 5.58 -1.39
C ALA A 71 14.89 4.55 -2.24
N GLY A 72 14.20 3.66 -2.94
CA GLY A 72 14.87 2.73 -3.86
C GLY A 72 15.41 1.44 -3.23
N GLU A 73 15.17 1.26 -1.94
CA GLU A 73 15.64 0.18 -1.10
C GLU A 73 14.49 -0.53 -0.37
N LEU A 74 14.74 -1.79 -0.02
CA LEU A 74 14.01 -2.52 1.01
C LEU A 74 14.95 -2.74 2.19
N LEU A 75 14.65 -2.08 3.30
CA LEU A 75 15.43 -2.12 4.53
C LEU A 75 14.84 -3.18 5.48
N TYR A 76 15.69 -3.77 6.30
CA TYR A 76 15.32 -4.49 7.52
C TYR A 76 15.83 -3.71 8.71
N LEU A 77 14.92 -3.41 9.62
CA LEU A 77 15.19 -2.70 10.86
C LEU A 77 14.79 -3.62 12.02
N ALA A 78 15.64 -3.73 13.04
CA ALA A 78 15.35 -4.53 14.22
C ALA A 78 15.93 -3.86 15.47
N ASP A 79 15.37 -4.21 16.62
CA ASP A 79 15.84 -3.88 17.95
C ASP A 79 16.41 -5.16 18.56
N THR A 80 17.72 -5.18 18.87
CA THR A 80 18.39 -6.36 19.42
C THR A 80 18.72 -6.27 20.91
N ASP A 81 18.49 -5.12 21.55
CA ASP A 81 18.75 -4.90 22.97
C ASP A 81 17.47 -4.68 23.81
N GLY A 82 16.32 -4.51 23.16
CA GLY A 82 15.00 -4.42 23.76
C GLY A 82 14.62 -3.03 24.25
N ASP A 83 15.32 -1.97 23.81
CA ASP A 83 15.01 -0.59 24.20
C ASP A 83 13.81 0.02 23.45
N GLY A 84 13.30 -0.67 22.43
CA GLY A 84 12.17 -0.25 21.59
C GLY A 84 12.57 0.64 20.41
N VAL A 85 13.86 0.77 20.12
CA VAL A 85 14.46 1.55 19.03
C VAL A 85 15.32 0.63 18.16
N ALA A 86 15.32 0.86 16.85
CA ALA A 86 16.10 0.05 15.92
C ALA A 86 17.60 0.35 16.06
N ASP A 87 18.37 -0.66 16.47
CA ASP A 87 19.84 -0.65 16.48
C ASP A 87 20.44 -1.34 15.23
N VAL A 88 19.65 -2.21 14.58
CA VAL A 88 20.00 -2.85 13.32
C VAL A 88 19.33 -2.12 12.16
N ARG A 89 20.13 -1.68 11.18
CA ARG A 89 19.65 -1.16 9.88
C ARG A 89 20.41 -1.81 8.74
N GLN A 90 19.72 -2.63 7.95
CA GLN A 90 20.33 -3.38 6.84
C GLN A 90 19.53 -3.21 5.55
N THR A 91 20.20 -2.84 4.46
CA THR A 91 19.59 -2.91 3.12
C THR A 91 19.53 -4.37 2.68
N TRP A 92 18.32 -4.89 2.48
CA TRP A 92 18.11 -6.25 1.98
C TRP A 92 18.14 -6.33 0.46
N TYR A 93 17.46 -5.39 -0.18
CA TYR A 93 17.44 -5.23 -1.63
C TYR A 93 17.52 -3.75 -1.99
N ALA A 94 18.12 -3.45 -3.14
CA ALA A 94 18.14 -2.11 -3.71
C ALA A 94 18.04 -2.15 -5.24
N GLY A 95 17.71 -1.00 -5.84
CA GLY A 95 17.58 -0.83 -7.29
C GLY A 95 16.16 -0.60 -7.77
N PHE A 96 15.22 -0.33 -6.86
CA PHE A 96 13.91 0.22 -7.21
C PHE A 96 14.09 1.66 -7.70
N LYS A 97 13.36 2.05 -8.75
CA LYS A 97 13.44 3.43 -9.27
C LYS A 97 12.88 4.46 -8.29
N GLN A 98 13.42 5.67 -8.36
CA GLN A 98 13.20 6.75 -7.38
C GLN A 98 12.70 8.07 -7.99
N GLU A 99 12.48 8.11 -9.31
CA GLU A 99 12.28 9.34 -10.10
C GLU A 99 11.05 10.16 -9.69
N ASN A 100 10.01 9.51 -9.15
CA ASN A 100 8.76 10.18 -8.78
C ASN A 100 8.34 9.75 -7.37
N PRO A 101 8.09 10.69 -6.43
CA PRO A 101 7.74 10.40 -5.05
C PRO A 101 6.41 9.68 -4.86
N GLN A 102 5.47 9.81 -5.79
CA GLN A 102 4.16 9.14 -5.80
C GLN A 102 4.21 7.72 -6.41
N LEU A 103 5.32 7.38 -7.07
CA LEU A 103 5.48 6.18 -7.90
C LEU A 103 6.68 5.34 -7.42
N ARG A 104 6.82 5.19 -6.11
CA ARG A 104 7.90 4.44 -5.45
C ARG A 104 7.45 3.03 -5.06
N ALA A 105 8.42 2.14 -4.84
CA ALA A 105 8.14 0.83 -4.27
C ALA A 105 7.42 0.96 -2.92
N ASN A 106 6.47 0.07 -2.63
CA ASN A 106 5.60 0.16 -1.44
C ASN A 106 4.97 -1.19 -1.07
N HIS A 107 4.25 -1.21 0.05
CA HIS A 107 3.47 -2.36 0.55
C HIS A 107 4.24 -3.69 0.52
N PRO A 108 5.43 -3.80 1.17
CA PRO A 108 5.95 -5.12 1.47
C PRO A 108 4.85 -5.91 2.18
N THR A 109 4.50 -7.08 1.68
CA THR A 109 3.35 -7.85 2.16
C THR A 109 3.69 -9.32 2.16
N PHE A 110 3.56 -9.96 3.32
CA PHE A 110 3.74 -11.40 3.48
C PHE A 110 2.53 -12.16 2.95
N ALA A 111 2.78 -13.22 2.18
CA ALA A 111 1.75 -13.99 1.49
C ALA A 111 1.78 -15.47 1.90
N LEU A 112 0.71 -16.20 1.56
CA LEU A 112 0.51 -17.63 1.91
C LEU A 112 1.57 -18.57 1.32
N ASP A 113 2.31 -18.14 0.30
CA ASP A 113 3.42 -18.89 -0.30
C ASP A 113 4.75 -18.71 0.46
N ASN A 114 4.71 -18.12 1.66
CA ASN A 114 5.85 -17.78 2.50
C ASN A 114 6.84 -16.81 1.83
N ARG A 115 6.33 -15.92 0.97
CA ARG A 115 7.15 -14.89 0.31
C ARG A 115 6.65 -13.50 0.63
N ILE A 116 7.55 -12.53 0.49
CA ILE A 116 7.25 -11.11 0.60
C ILE A 116 7.11 -10.54 -0.80
N TYR A 117 5.99 -9.87 -1.04
CA TYR A 117 5.70 -9.14 -2.28
C TYR A 117 5.86 -7.64 -2.05
N VAL A 118 6.37 -6.93 -3.05
CA VAL A 118 6.55 -5.48 -3.03
C VAL A 118 5.97 -4.90 -4.32
N ALA A 119 5.03 -3.97 -4.17
CA ALA A 119 4.51 -3.22 -5.32
C ALA A 119 5.60 -2.30 -5.86
N ASN A 120 5.81 -2.27 -7.18
CA ASN A 120 6.94 -1.55 -7.77
C ASN A 120 6.73 -0.04 -7.94
N GLY A 121 5.51 0.48 -7.78
CA GLY A 121 5.22 1.90 -7.99
C GLY A 121 5.15 2.34 -9.46
N LEU A 122 4.98 1.42 -10.41
CA LEU A 122 4.94 1.68 -11.87
C LEU A 122 6.22 2.24 -12.51
N ARG A 123 7.33 2.41 -11.79
CA ARG A 123 8.61 2.88 -12.35
C ARG A 123 9.58 1.76 -12.70
N GLY A 124 9.42 0.58 -12.10
CA GLY A 124 10.31 -0.55 -12.30
C GLY A 124 11.65 -0.37 -11.60
N GLY A 125 12.72 -0.82 -12.25
CA GLY A 125 14.07 -0.88 -11.67
C GLY A 125 14.75 -2.21 -11.97
N VAL A 126 16.01 -2.32 -11.55
CA VAL A 126 16.79 -3.56 -11.58
C VAL A 126 17.20 -3.86 -10.15
N VAL A 127 16.45 -4.74 -9.50
CA VAL A 127 16.56 -5.00 -8.05
C VAL A 127 17.57 -6.11 -7.81
N ALA A 128 18.50 -5.90 -6.89
CA ALA A 128 19.50 -6.87 -6.50
C ALA A 128 19.58 -7.01 -4.97
N ALA A 129 19.88 -8.22 -4.50
CA ALA A 129 20.15 -8.47 -3.09
C ALA A 129 21.39 -7.70 -2.64
N LYS A 130 21.34 -7.15 -1.42
CA LYS A 130 22.44 -6.43 -0.77
C LYS A 130 22.95 -7.12 0.49
N ARG A 131 22.18 -8.05 1.06
CA ARG A 131 22.66 -8.95 2.11
C ARG A 131 23.77 -9.84 1.58
N LYS A 132 24.85 -9.98 2.36
CA LYS A 132 26.04 -10.77 1.97
C LYS A 132 25.69 -12.25 1.85
N GLU A 133 24.83 -12.76 2.73
CA GLU A 133 24.41 -14.16 2.80
C GLU A 133 23.61 -14.58 1.55
N TRP A 134 23.05 -13.60 0.83
CA TRP A 134 22.24 -13.81 -0.37
C TRP A 134 22.99 -13.51 -1.66
N ALA A 135 24.28 -13.15 -1.58
CA ALA A 135 25.10 -12.93 -2.75
C ALA A 135 25.09 -14.17 -3.66
N GLY A 136 24.78 -13.95 -4.95
CA GLY A 136 24.73 -15.01 -5.96
C GLY A 136 23.51 -15.94 -5.90
N LYS A 137 22.60 -15.80 -4.92
CA LYS A 137 21.37 -16.62 -4.86
C LYS A 137 20.36 -16.28 -5.95
N SER A 138 20.39 -15.05 -6.45
CA SER A 138 19.58 -14.60 -7.58
C SER A 138 20.34 -13.54 -8.37
N LYS A 139 20.12 -13.53 -9.69
CA LYS A 139 20.62 -12.46 -10.55
C LYS A 139 19.81 -11.18 -10.31
N PRO A 140 20.36 -9.99 -10.58
CA PRO A 140 19.57 -8.76 -10.58
C PRO A 140 18.32 -8.89 -11.44
N VAL A 141 17.18 -8.44 -10.92
CA VAL A 141 15.86 -8.67 -11.49
C VAL A 141 15.30 -7.38 -12.06
N ALA A 142 15.05 -7.35 -13.36
CA ALA A 142 14.32 -6.25 -13.99
C ALA A 142 12.81 -6.36 -13.71
N ILE A 143 12.25 -5.33 -13.08
CA ILE A 143 10.85 -5.31 -12.62
C ILE A 143 9.98 -4.31 -13.41
N SER A 144 10.37 -3.97 -14.63
CA SER A 144 9.54 -3.08 -15.47
C SER A 144 8.19 -3.73 -15.79
N GLY A 145 7.10 -3.05 -15.43
CA GLY A 145 5.73 -3.55 -15.60
C GLY A 145 5.35 -4.73 -14.71
N ARG A 146 6.20 -5.11 -13.74
CA ARG A 146 6.05 -6.25 -12.83
C ARG A 146 6.34 -5.84 -11.39
N ASP A 147 5.71 -6.50 -10.43
CA ASP A 147 6.08 -6.32 -9.02
C ASP A 147 7.28 -7.21 -8.66
N PHE A 148 7.80 -7.01 -7.46
CA PHE A 148 8.95 -7.75 -6.94
C PHE A 148 8.49 -8.75 -5.87
N ARG A 149 9.10 -9.93 -5.85
CA ARG A 149 8.87 -10.97 -4.83
C ARG A 149 10.19 -11.57 -4.39
N PHE A 150 10.30 -11.92 -3.11
CA PHE A 150 11.43 -12.69 -2.62
C PHE A 150 11.05 -13.62 -1.46
N ASN A 151 11.83 -14.68 -1.29
CA ASN A 151 11.77 -15.53 -0.11
C ASN A 151 12.65 -14.91 0.99
N PRO A 152 12.08 -14.50 2.14
CA PRO A 152 12.82 -13.78 3.19
C PRO A 152 13.79 -14.67 3.98
N LEU A 153 13.76 -15.99 3.81
CA LEU A 153 14.72 -16.92 4.42
C LEU A 153 15.92 -17.19 3.50
N THR A 154 15.67 -17.40 2.20
CA THR A 154 16.71 -17.83 1.25
C THR A 154 17.31 -16.69 0.42
N GLY A 155 16.64 -15.55 0.35
CA GLY A 155 17.05 -14.41 -0.48
C GLY A 155 16.78 -14.58 -1.98
N VAL A 156 16.18 -15.69 -2.38
CA VAL A 156 15.80 -15.93 -3.78
C VAL A 156 14.71 -14.95 -4.18
N CYS A 157 14.92 -14.20 -5.27
CA CYS A 157 14.03 -13.14 -5.71
C CYS A 157 13.71 -13.19 -7.21
N GLU A 158 12.57 -12.61 -7.58
CA GLU A 158 12.08 -12.60 -8.95
C GLU A 158 11.07 -11.47 -9.22
N ALA A 159 10.77 -11.26 -10.51
CA ALA A 159 9.73 -10.33 -10.95
C ALA A 159 8.43 -11.10 -11.19
N VAL A 160 7.34 -10.63 -10.59
CA VAL A 160 6.03 -11.27 -10.67
C VAL A 160 5.06 -10.46 -11.53
N ASN A 161 4.18 -11.16 -12.26
CA ASN A 161 3.21 -10.53 -13.16
C ASN A 161 2.26 -9.59 -12.45
N GLY A 162 1.88 -8.51 -13.11
CA GLY A 162 1.02 -7.49 -12.52
C GLY A 162 1.84 -6.49 -11.70
N ASN A 163 1.41 -5.24 -11.69
CA ASN A 163 2.08 -4.20 -10.94
C ASN A 163 1.11 -3.21 -10.30
N GLY A 164 1.32 -2.93 -9.01
CA GLY A 164 0.60 -1.93 -8.25
C GLY A 164 1.25 -0.56 -8.30
N GLN A 165 0.43 0.50 -8.19
CA GLN A 165 0.95 1.86 -8.00
C GLN A 165 1.22 2.13 -6.53
N PHE A 166 0.18 2.13 -5.69
CA PHE A 166 0.31 2.31 -4.24
C PHE A 166 -0.77 1.49 -3.54
N GLY A 167 -0.50 0.21 -3.32
CA GLY A 167 -1.48 -0.72 -2.76
C GLY A 167 -1.29 -2.14 -3.28
N LEU A 168 -1.25 -3.08 -2.33
CA LEU A 168 -1.10 -4.51 -2.58
C LEU A 168 -1.70 -5.27 -1.40
N THR A 169 -2.54 -6.25 -1.69
CA THR A 169 -3.19 -7.12 -0.70
C THR A 169 -3.46 -8.50 -1.29
N PHE A 170 -3.75 -9.46 -0.42
CA PHE A 170 -4.20 -10.80 -0.80
C PHE A 170 -5.55 -11.12 -0.14
N ASP A 171 -6.34 -11.99 -0.79
CA ASP A 171 -7.51 -12.61 -0.15
C ASP A 171 -7.14 -13.94 0.53
N ASP A 172 -8.13 -14.58 1.17
CA ASP A 172 -7.97 -15.87 1.85
C ASP A 172 -7.53 -17.02 0.93
N LEU A 173 -7.72 -16.89 -0.38
CA LEU A 173 -7.29 -17.90 -1.36
C LEU A 173 -5.93 -17.59 -1.98
N GLY A 174 -5.24 -16.54 -1.51
CA GLY A 174 -3.95 -16.11 -2.04
C GLY A 174 -4.05 -15.38 -3.38
N ARG A 175 -5.25 -14.93 -3.79
CA ARG A 175 -5.39 -14.09 -4.99
C ARG A 175 -4.85 -12.71 -4.68
N ARG A 176 -4.08 -12.14 -5.62
CA ARG A 176 -3.37 -10.88 -5.43
C ARG A 176 -4.13 -9.71 -6.03
N PHE A 177 -4.32 -8.65 -5.24
CA PHE A 177 -4.98 -7.43 -5.65
C PHE A 177 -4.04 -6.24 -5.53
N VAL A 178 -4.14 -5.33 -6.50
CA VAL A 178 -3.38 -4.08 -6.54
C VAL A 178 -4.29 -2.96 -7.04
N CYS A 179 -3.91 -1.71 -6.81
CA CYS A 179 -4.61 -0.55 -7.36
C CYS A 179 -3.67 0.33 -8.20
N SER A 180 -4.26 1.30 -8.88
CA SER A 180 -3.59 2.49 -9.42
C SER A 180 -4.52 3.67 -9.33
N ASN A 181 -4.02 4.89 -9.56
CA ASN A 181 -4.83 6.10 -9.49
C ASN A 181 -6.18 5.98 -10.20
N ARG A 182 -6.20 5.34 -11.38
CA ARG A 182 -7.41 5.17 -12.22
C ARG A 182 -8.23 3.91 -11.91
N ASN A 183 -7.67 2.94 -11.20
CA ASN A 183 -8.28 1.63 -10.99
C ASN A 183 -8.20 1.26 -9.51
N PRO A 184 -9.32 1.39 -8.76
CA PRO A 184 -9.33 1.12 -7.32
C PRO A 184 -9.06 -0.35 -6.99
N CYS A 185 -9.57 -1.28 -7.80
CA CYS A 185 -9.34 -2.71 -7.60
C CYS A 185 -8.94 -3.41 -8.90
N ARG A 186 -7.76 -4.05 -8.88
CA ARG A 186 -7.28 -4.91 -9.97
C ARG A 186 -6.83 -6.25 -9.44
N HIS A 187 -7.39 -7.30 -9.98
CA HIS A 187 -6.98 -8.67 -9.70
C HIS A 187 -5.83 -9.05 -10.64
N VAL A 188 -4.73 -9.57 -10.08
CA VAL A 188 -3.63 -10.16 -10.84
C VAL A 188 -3.98 -11.60 -11.17
N VAL A 189 -4.46 -11.83 -12.39
CA VAL A 189 -5.16 -13.07 -12.79
C VAL A 189 -4.21 -14.26 -12.96
N LEU A 190 -3.04 -14.04 -13.56
CA LEU A 190 -2.10 -15.13 -13.86
C LEU A 190 -0.78 -14.90 -13.12
N SER A 191 -0.49 -15.78 -12.16
CA SER A 191 0.86 -15.86 -11.57
C SER A 191 1.87 -16.26 -12.65
N GLY A 192 3.09 -15.72 -12.54
CA GLY A 192 4.20 -16.13 -13.39
C GLY A 192 4.61 -17.59 -13.17
N ASP A 193 4.21 -18.19 -12.04
CA ASP A 193 4.56 -19.57 -11.66
C ASP A 193 4.04 -20.62 -12.65
N TYR A 194 2.93 -20.33 -13.34
CA TYR A 194 2.28 -21.24 -14.29
C TYR A 194 2.63 -20.92 -15.76
N LEU A 195 3.49 -19.93 -16.00
CA LEU A 195 3.86 -19.49 -17.34
C LEU A 195 5.37 -19.58 -17.51
N SER A 196 5.82 -20.00 -18.70
CA SER A 196 7.24 -19.89 -19.00
C SER A 196 7.66 -18.40 -18.93
N PRO A 197 8.87 -18.06 -18.48
CA PRO A 197 9.34 -16.67 -18.44
C PRO A 197 9.21 -15.95 -19.79
N LYS A 198 9.31 -16.68 -20.90
CA LYS A 198 9.16 -16.19 -22.28
C LYS A 198 7.70 -15.90 -22.66
N SER A 199 6.74 -16.61 -22.07
CA SER A 199 5.31 -16.49 -22.37
C SER A 199 4.54 -15.69 -21.30
N SER A 200 5.21 -15.22 -20.26
CA SER A 200 4.57 -14.50 -19.15
C SER A 200 4.24 -13.05 -19.53
N PRO A 201 2.95 -12.68 -19.67
CA PRO A 201 2.57 -11.30 -19.91
C PRO A 201 2.93 -10.54 -18.64
N GLY A 202 3.91 -9.63 -18.69
CA GLY A 202 4.30 -8.86 -17.51
C GLY A 202 3.11 -8.15 -16.85
N ARG A 203 2.04 -7.89 -17.61
CA ARG A 203 0.79 -7.24 -17.18
C ARG A 203 -0.43 -8.18 -17.25
N SER A 204 -0.41 -9.29 -16.51
CA SER A 204 -1.60 -10.15 -16.35
C SER A 204 -2.52 -9.63 -15.26
N ARG A 205 -3.30 -8.59 -15.56
CA ARG A 205 -4.26 -7.99 -14.61
C ARG A 205 -5.61 -7.74 -15.26
N SER A 206 -6.65 -7.87 -14.47
CA SER A 206 -8.02 -7.50 -14.84
C SER A 206 -8.49 -6.43 -13.87
N ASP A 207 -9.06 -5.35 -14.41
CA ASP A 207 -9.81 -4.41 -13.59
C ASP A 207 -11.04 -5.16 -13.07
N ALA A 208 -11.14 -5.32 -11.75
CA ALA A 208 -12.30 -5.99 -11.14
C ALA A 208 -13.53 -5.09 -11.32
N ARG A 209 -13.35 -3.77 -11.23
CA ARG A 209 -14.39 -2.79 -11.54
C ARG A 209 -14.65 -2.71 -13.04
N ARG A 210 -15.77 -3.28 -13.51
CA ARG A 210 -16.42 -2.87 -14.77
C ARG A 210 -17.35 -1.70 -14.46
N CYS A 211 -16.88 -0.47 -14.58
CA CYS A 211 -17.68 0.68 -14.16
C CYS A 211 -18.82 0.99 -15.16
N ASP A 212 -20.07 0.90 -14.69
CA ASP A 212 -21.18 1.76 -15.14
C ASP A 212 -21.90 2.44 -13.96
N CYS A 213 -21.27 2.45 -12.78
CA CYS A 213 -21.88 2.97 -11.57
C CYS A 213 -21.51 4.44 -11.38
N ARG A 214 -22.39 5.33 -11.88
CA ARG A 214 -22.39 6.77 -11.60
C ARG A 214 -22.85 7.01 -10.17
N GLY A 215 -21.96 6.86 -9.19
CA GLY A 215 -22.17 7.37 -7.84
C GLY A 215 -22.12 8.90 -7.87
N ARG A 216 -23.28 9.55 -8.06
CA ARG A 216 -23.43 10.98 -7.88
C ARG A 216 -23.55 11.23 -6.38
N LEU A 217 -22.59 11.98 -5.82
CA LEU A 217 -22.74 12.65 -4.53
C LEU A 217 -23.85 13.70 -4.72
N GLU A 218 -25.10 13.37 -4.38
CA GLU A 218 -26.16 14.38 -4.35
C GLU A 218 -26.32 15.03 -2.97
N ASP A 219 -25.68 14.53 -1.90
CA ASP A 219 -25.97 14.99 -0.52
C ASP A 219 -24.75 15.22 0.39
N ILE A 220 -23.56 15.44 -0.17
CA ILE A 220 -22.48 16.11 0.57
C ILE A 220 -22.43 17.57 0.09
N SER A 221 -23.47 18.30 0.49
CA SER A 221 -23.68 19.76 0.47
C SER A 221 -22.64 20.63 -0.25
N ASP A 222 -23.09 21.31 -1.31
CA ASP A 222 -22.72 22.69 -1.70
C ASP A 222 -21.24 23.11 -1.55
N LEU A 223 -20.30 22.32 -2.07
CA LEU A 223 -18.91 22.74 -2.27
C LEU A 223 -18.71 23.36 -3.66
N GLU A 224 -19.55 24.33 -4.03
CA GLU A 224 -19.40 25.09 -5.28
C GLU A 224 -18.32 26.19 -5.22
N ASP A 225 -17.74 26.49 -4.06
CA ASP A 225 -16.90 27.68 -3.85
C ASP A 225 -15.39 27.45 -3.64
N LEU A 226 -14.89 26.23 -3.83
CA LEU A 226 -13.44 25.97 -3.81
C LEU A 226 -12.92 25.66 -5.20
N GLY A 227 -12.46 26.73 -5.86
CA GLY A 227 -11.69 26.64 -7.10
C GLY A 227 -10.64 25.53 -7.02
N ASP A 228 -10.68 24.64 -8.02
CA ASP A 228 -9.73 23.57 -8.32
C ASP A 228 -9.87 22.18 -7.67
N ILE A 229 -10.90 21.92 -6.84
CA ILE A 229 -11.30 20.52 -6.60
C ILE A 229 -12.07 20.04 -7.83
N LYS A 230 -11.36 19.47 -8.81
CA LYS A 230 -12.03 18.76 -9.91
C LYS A 230 -12.91 17.69 -9.28
N PRO A 231 -14.24 17.72 -9.45
CA PRO A 231 -15.10 16.60 -9.05
C PRO A 231 -14.49 15.34 -9.64
N ALA A 232 -14.45 14.24 -8.89
CA ALA A 232 -14.02 12.93 -9.37
C ALA A 232 -14.50 12.76 -10.82
N GLN A 233 -13.57 12.77 -11.78
CA GLN A 233 -13.94 12.82 -13.18
C GLN A 233 -14.84 11.62 -13.48
N ARG A 234 -16.11 11.91 -13.74
CA ARG A 234 -17.15 11.02 -14.31
C ARG A 234 -16.78 9.53 -14.25
N GLY A 235 -17.05 8.88 -13.11
CA GLY A 235 -16.97 7.42 -12.98
C GLY A 235 -15.57 6.83 -12.76
N ASN A 236 -14.53 7.65 -12.61
CA ASN A 236 -13.20 7.21 -12.20
C ASN A 236 -12.86 7.73 -10.80
N SER A 237 -12.18 6.91 -9.99
CA SER A 237 -11.43 7.41 -8.85
C SER A 237 -10.24 8.23 -9.38
N PRO A 238 -10.08 9.50 -9.01
CA PRO A 238 -8.96 10.32 -9.49
C PRO A 238 -7.60 9.92 -8.89
N ALA A 239 -7.56 9.38 -7.67
CA ALA A 239 -6.30 9.08 -6.98
C ALA A 239 -6.32 7.79 -6.13
N ALA A 240 -6.95 6.72 -6.61
CA ALA A 240 -7.08 5.49 -5.83
C ALA A 240 -5.74 4.92 -5.35
N CYS A 241 -5.65 4.65 -4.06
CA CYS A 241 -4.48 4.13 -3.35
C CYS A 241 -4.91 3.25 -2.17
N GLY A 242 -4.00 2.51 -1.55
CA GLY A 242 -4.28 1.70 -0.35
C GLY A 242 -5.43 0.71 -0.56
N VAL A 243 -5.16 -0.42 -1.21
CA VAL A 243 -6.16 -1.48 -1.43
C VAL A 243 -6.03 -2.58 -0.40
N THR A 244 -7.14 -2.97 0.22
CA THR A 244 -7.21 -4.03 1.25
C THR A 244 -8.44 -4.89 1.04
N VAL A 245 -8.25 -6.22 1.04
CA VAL A 245 -9.37 -7.18 1.10
C VAL A 245 -9.73 -7.32 2.57
N TYR A 246 -10.99 -7.06 2.92
CA TYR A 246 -11.43 -7.16 4.30
C TYR A 246 -11.62 -8.62 4.70
N ARG A 247 -10.85 -9.05 5.69
CA ARG A 247 -10.82 -10.43 6.23
C ARG A 247 -11.20 -10.49 7.70
N GLY A 248 -11.63 -9.36 8.27
CA GLY A 248 -12.08 -9.26 9.66
C GLY A 248 -13.55 -9.63 9.83
N ALA A 249 -14.04 -9.56 11.07
CA ALA A 249 -15.41 -9.93 11.44
C ALA A 249 -16.25 -8.78 12.03
N LEU A 250 -15.67 -7.62 12.34
CA LEU A 250 -16.36 -6.53 13.06
C LEU A 250 -17.24 -5.62 12.19
N LEU A 251 -17.07 -5.60 10.87
CA LEU A 251 -17.89 -4.74 10.00
C LEU A 251 -19.28 -5.32 9.69
N GLY A 252 -19.60 -6.50 10.21
CA GLY A 252 -20.89 -7.17 10.03
C GLY A 252 -20.92 -8.16 8.87
N GLU A 253 -22.05 -8.86 8.77
CA GLU A 253 -22.25 -9.95 7.80
C GLU A 253 -22.22 -9.44 6.34
N GLY A 254 -21.72 -10.29 5.44
CA GLY A 254 -21.62 -9.97 4.00
C GLY A 254 -20.55 -8.93 3.65
N ILE A 255 -19.72 -8.50 4.61
CA ILE A 255 -18.60 -7.58 4.35
C ILE A 255 -17.28 -8.31 4.08
N GLN A 256 -17.08 -9.50 4.67
CA GLN A 256 -15.89 -10.31 4.47
C GLN A 256 -15.67 -10.64 2.98
N GLY A 257 -14.43 -10.53 2.52
CA GLY A 257 -14.02 -10.72 1.13
C GLY A 257 -14.23 -9.50 0.23
N ASN A 258 -14.91 -8.44 0.70
CA ASN A 258 -15.01 -7.20 -0.06
C ASN A 258 -13.67 -6.45 -0.09
N VAL A 259 -13.49 -5.67 -1.14
CA VAL A 259 -12.27 -4.89 -1.35
C VAL A 259 -12.53 -3.44 -1.01
N PHE A 260 -11.63 -2.85 -0.22
CA PHE A 260 -11.66 -1.45 0.17
C PHE A 260 -10.48 -0.72 -0.46
N THR A 261 -10.69 0.53 -0.84
CA THR A 261 -9.65 1.34 -1.47
C THR A 261 -9.78 2.81 -1.07
N CYS A 262 -8.69 3.44 -0.69
CA CYS A 262 -8.68 4.86 -0.37
C CYS A 262 -8.74 5.72 -1.64
N ASP A 263 -9.39 6.88 -1.53
CA ASP A 263 -9.37 7.93 -2.54
C ASP A 263 -9.13 9.29 -1.84
N PRO A 264 -7.86 9.70 -1.68
CA PRO A 264 -7.50 10.88 -0.91
C PRO A 264 -8.06 12.17 -1.52
N THR A 265 -8.16 12.28 -2.84
CA THR A 265 -8.70 13.48 -3.49
C THR A 265 -10.23 13.60 -3.34
N GLY A 266 -10.92 12.47 -3.15
CA GLY A 266 -12.35 12.42 -2.85
C GLY A 266 -12.70 12.35 -1.36
N ASN A 267 -11.71 12.39 -0.45
CA ASN A 267 -11.88 12.27 1.00
C ASN A 267 -12.70 11.03 1.42
N LEU A 268 -12.49 9.90 0.73
CA LEU A 268 -13.36 8.74 0.85
C LEU A 268 -12.59 7.41 0.86
N VAL A 269 -13.26 6.38 1.36
CA VAL A 269 -12.87 4.97 1.21
C VAL A 269 -13.97 4.27 0.42
N HIS A 270 -13.58 3.78 -0.76
CA HIS A 270 -14.44 3.01 -1.64
C HIS A 270 -14.56 1.57 -1.16
N ARG A 271 -15.75 0.97 -1.33
CA ARG A 271 -16.00 -0.46 -1.09
C ARG A 271 -16.55 -1.13 -2.34
N GLU A 272 -15.86 -2.18 -2.79
CA GLU A 272 -16.29 -3.07 -3.85
C GLU A 272 -16.70 -4.45 -3.29
N VAL A 273 -17.89 -4.90 -3.65
CA VAL A 273 -18.31 -6.30 -3.51
C VAL A 273 -17.84 -7.04 -4.75
N VAL A 274 -16.91 -7.98 -4.55
CA VAL A 274 -16.30 -8.75 -5.64
C VAL A 274 -16.91 -10.15 -5.71
N SER A 275 -17.18 -10.60 -6.94
CA SER A 275 -17.72 -11.94 -7.21
C SER A 275 -16.96 -12.61 -8.38
N PRO A 276 -16.82 -13.94 -8.39
CA PRO A 276 -16.22 -14.67 -9.50
C PRO A 276 -16.86 -14.34 -10.86
N SER A 277 -16.02 -14.19 -11.88
CA SER A 277 -16.41 -13.99 -13.28
C SER A 277 -15.37 -14.62 -14.20
N GLY A 278 -15.58 -15.90 -14.56
CA GLY A 278 -14.60 -16.67 -15.33
C GLY A 278 -13.29 -16.84 -14.56
N ALA A 279 -12.17 -16.55 -15.20
CA ALA A 279 -10.83 -16.63 -14.57
C ALA A 279 -10.50 -15.43 -13.66
N THR A 280 -11.41 -14.45 -13.53
CA THR A 280 -11.17 -13.23 -12.75
C THR A 280 -12.36 -12.93 -11.83
N LEU A 281 -12.36 -11.73 -11.25
CA LEU A 281 -13.41 -11.20 -10.41
C LEU A 281 -14.06 -10.00 -11.09
N VAL A 282 -15.34 -9.79 -10.81
CA VAL A 282 -16.06 -8.56 -11.13
C VAL A 282 -16.52 -7.91 -9.82
N GLY A 283 -16.26 -6.61 -9.71
CA GLY A 283 -16.62 -5.76 -8.58
C GLY A 283 -17.85 -4.92 -8.89
N LYS A 284 -18.70 -4.75 -7.89
CA LYS A 284 -19.81 -3.76 -7.87
C LYS A 284 -19.68 -2.90 -6.62
N PRO A 285 -20.08 -1.62 -6.63
CA PRO A 285 -20.12 -0.81 -5.43
C PRO A 285 -20.95 -1.49 -4.33
N GLY A 286 -20.45 -1.45 -3.10
CA GLY A 286 -21.13 -2.09 -1.97
C GLY A 286 -22.45 -1.42 -1.57
N ARG A 287 -22.65 -0.15 -1.95
CA ARG A 287 -23.89 0.60 -1.77
C ARG A 287 -24.16 1.46 -3.00
N HIS A 288 -25.42 1.76 -3.24
CA HIS A 288 -25.84 2.66 -4.30
C HIS A 288 -25.72 4.11 -3.83
N LYS A 289 -25.16 5.00 -4.66
CA LYS A 289 -24.99 6.46 -4.45
C LYS A 289 -24.15 6.92 -3.24
N ILE A 290 -23.82 6.07 -2.29
CA ILE A 290 -22.99 6.42 -1.13
C ILE A 290 -21.75 5.53 -1.03
N GLU A 291 -20.65 6.11 -0.54
CA GLU A 291 -19.42 5.39 -0.26
C GLU A 291 -19.40 4.79 1.14
N PHE A 292 -18.45 3.89 1.39
CA PHE A 292 -18.34 3.22 2.69
C PHE A 292 -17.96 4.19 3.82
N LEU A 293 -16.98 5.05 3.54
CA LEU A 293 -16.58 6.15 4.41
C LEU A 293 -16.34 7.38 3.55
N ALA A 294 -16.86 8.52 3.97
CA ALA A 294 -16.60 9.82 3.36
C ALA A 294 -16.53 10.87 4.47
N SER A 295 -15.60 11.82 4.36
CA SER A 295 -15.44 12.91 5.33
C SER A 295 -15.80 14.25 4.72
N ARG A 296 -16.36 15.14 5.55
CA ARG A 296 -16.53 16.57 5.23
C ARG A 296 -15.28 17.39 5.54
N ASP A 297 -14.35 16.83 6.30
CA ASP A 297 -13.07 17.47 6.55
C ASP A 297 -12.23 17.42 5.26
N GLU A 298 -11.88 18.59 4.75
CA GLU A 298 -11.10 18.74 3.53
C GLU A 298 -9.66 18.26 3.67
N TRP A 299 -9.19 18.07 4.91
CA TRP A 299 -7.86 17.58 5.21
C TRP A 299 -7.81 16.07 5.33
N PHE A 300 -8.96 15.39 5.36
CA PHE A 300 -9.04 13.93 5.41
C PHE A 300 -8.62 13.30 4.08
N ARG A 301 -7.40 12.76 4.05
CA ARG A 301 -6.74 12.15 2.89
C ARG A 301 -6.35 10.70 3.22
N PRO A 302 -7.30 9.74 3.18
CA PRO A 302 -7.00 8.34 3.47
C PRO A 302 -5.99 7.81 2.43
N VAL A 303 -5.00 7.05 2.89
CA VAL A 303 -3.90 6.55 2.03
C VAL A 303 -3.60 5.07 2.19
N ASN A 304 -3.98 4.46 3.30
CA ASN A 304 -3.76 3.03 3.54
C ASN A 304 -4.81 2.46 4.50
N LEU A 305 -5.07 1.17 4.33
CA LEU A 305 -6.02 0.39 5.12
C LEU A 305 -5.35 -0.87 5.62
N GLU A 306 -5.75 -1.34 6.80
CA GLU A 306 -5.29 -2.61 7.36
C GLU A 306 -6.38 -3.25 8.21
N VAL A 307 -6.49 -4.57 8.14
CA VAL A 307 -7.35 -5.32 9.05
C VAL A 307 -6.55 -5.68 10.30
N GLY A 308 -6.94 -5.13 11.45
CA GLY A 308 -6.26 -5.43 12.71
C GLY A 308 -6.65 -6.79 13.29
N PRO A 309 -5.91 -7.27 14.30
CA PRO A 309 -6.10 -8.60 14.89
C PRO A 309 -7.49 -8.80 15.50
N GLY A 310 -8.11 -7.73 16.04
CA GLY A 310 -9.49 -7.75 16.52
C GLY A 310 -10.56 -7.79 15.42
N GLY A 311 -10.17 -7.75 14.13
CA GLY A 311 -11.08 -7.77 12.99
C GLY A 311 -11.65 -6.41 12.59
N ALA A 312 -11.20 -5.30 13.20
CA ALA A 312 -11.53 -3.95 12.77
C ALA A 312 -10.75 -3.57 11.49
N LEU A 313 -11.31 -2.64 10.71
CA LEU A 313 -10.63 -2.02 9.58
C LEU A 313 -10.07 -0.66 10.02
N TYR A 314 -8.74 -0.53 9.99
CA TYR A 314 -8.02 0.70 10.33
C TYR A 314 -7.75 1.52 9.08
N VAL A 315 -7.78 2.85 9.23
CA VAL A 315 -7.52 3.82 8.15
C VAL A 315 -6.35 4.71 8.55
N VAL A 316 -5.34 4.81 7.69
CA VAL A 316 -4.28 5.83 7.82
C VAL A 316 -4.67 7.01 6.96
N ASP A 317 -4.72 8.17 7.61
CA ASP A 317 -4.91 9.46 6.98
C ASP A 317 -3.57 10.21 6.92
N MET A 318 -3.22 10.72 5.74
CA MET A 318 -2.05 11.60 5.55
C MET A 318 -2.28 13.00 6.14
N TYR A 319 -3.54 13.37 6.38
CA TYR A 319 -4.03 14.61 6.98
C TYR A 319 -3.34 15.88 6.45
N ARG A 320 -3.75 16.33 5.25
CA ARG A 320 -3.19 17.53 4.61
C ARG A 320 -4.19 18.24 3.70
N ALA A 321 -4.09 19.57 3.66
CA ALA A 321 -4.95 20.41 2.84
C ALA A 321 -4.81 20.13 1.32
N VAL A 322 -3.60 20.23 0.77
CA VAL A 322 -3.34 20.13 -0.68
C VAL A 322 -2.74 18.77 -1.01
N VAL A 323 -3.38 17.90 -1.80
CA VAL A 323 -2.83 16.56 -2.14
C VAL A 323 -1.76 16.60 -3.23
N GLU A 324 -1.91 17.53 -4.17
CA GLU A 324 -1.07 17.64 -5.36
C GLU A 324 0.37 18.02 -5.01
N HIS A 325 1.29 17.62 -5.89
CA HIS A 325 2.65 18.11 -5.83
C HIS A 325 2.63 19.63 -6.10
N PRO A 326 3.35 20.47 -5.33
CA PRO A 326 3.34 21.93 -5.51
C PRO A 326 3.59 22.39 -6.96
N GLN A 327 4.42 21.65 -7.69
CA GLN A 327 4.71 21.87 -9.12
C GLN A 327 3.48 21.81 -10.05
N TRP A 328 2.40 21.14 -9.65
CA TRP A 328 1.18 20.97 -10.46
C TRP A 328 0.00 21.82 -9.97
N VAL A 329 0.22 22.63 -8.94
CA VAL A 329 -0.75 23.63 -8.47
C VAL A 329 -0.51 24.93 -9.25
N PRO A 330 -1.50 25.48 -9.97
CA PRO A 330 -1.38 26.80 -10.57
C PRO A 330 -1.04 27.85 -9.49
N ILE A 331 -0.08 28.73 -9.78
CA ILE A 331 0.28 29.88 -8.92
C ILE A 331 -0.72 31.01 -9.17
#